data_AF-A0A183EZM7-F1
#
_entry.id   AF-A0A183EZM7-F1
#
_cell.length_a   1.000
_cell.length_b   1.000
_cell.length_c   1.000
_cell.angle_alpha   90.00
_cell.angle_beta   90.00
_cell.angle_gamma   90.00
#
_symmetry.space_group_name_H-M   'P 1'
#
loop_
_entity.id
_entity.type
_entity.pdbx_description
1 polymer ?
#
loop_
_entity_poly.entity_id
_entity_poly.type
_entity_poly.pdbx_seq_one_letter_code
_entity_poly.pdbx_strand_id
1 'polypeptide(L)'
;MVYRRVSLGMLHQDKVLLALLLMRILLKGTTDEPSYQLEIDHLLGRSEMFAFQKGSDSGSVHGLTAQQMSALSQLSRLPNFNDVAKKVASSEQFGAWVLLDNPELDVPVIWAGDNKL
;
A
#
# COMPACT_ATOMS: atom_id res chain seq x y z
N MET A 1 -6.67 -13.87 21.66
CA MET A 1 -6.16 -13.82 23.06
C MET A 1 -4.82 -13.10 23.17
N VAL A 2 -3.84 -13.38 22.28
CA VAL A 2 -2.48 -12.82 22.33
C VAL A 2 -2.46 -11.28 22.20
N TYR A 3 -3.08 -10.70 21.18
CA TYR A 3 -3.12 -9.24 20.97
C TYR A 3 -3.58 -8.47 22.22
N ARG A 4 -4.72 -8.85 22.81
CA ARG A 4 -5.28 -8.17 23.99
C ARG A 4 -4.30 -8.18 25.16
N ARG A 5 -3.62 -9.31 25.43
CA ARG A 5 -2.68 -9.41 26.56
C ARG A 5 -1.44 -8.56 26.33
N VAL A 6 -0.85 -8.63 25.14
CA VAL A 6 0.38 -7.89 24.83
C VAL A 6 0.10 -6.39 24.74
N SER A 7 -1.02 -5.98 24.13
CA SER A 7 -1.39 -4.57 23.96
C SER A 7 -1.66 -3.80 25.27
N LEU A 8 -1.87 -4.49 26.40
CA LEU A 8 -2.06 -3.84 27.71
C LEU A 8 -0.76 -3.25 28.25
N GLY A 9 0.40 -3.83 27.91
CA GLY A 9 1.72 -3.33 28.30
C GLY A 9 2.42 -2.48 27.24
N MET A 10 1.76 -2.17 26.13
CA MET A 10 2.33 -1.44 24.99
C MET A 10 1.82 0.00 24.90
N LEU A 11 2.66 0.89 24.38
CA LEU A 11 2.25 2.22 23.97
C LEU A 11 1.19 2.10 22.87
N HIS A 12 0.25 3.04 22.82
CA HIS A 12 -0.82 3.04 21.82
C HIS A 12 -0.27 3.02 20.39
N GLN A 13 0.82 3.73 20.13
CA GLN A 13 1.49 3.80 18.83
C GLN A 13 1.97 2.42 18.33
N ASP A 14 2.42 1.56 19.23
CA ASP A 14 2.97 0.24 18.87
C ASP A 14 1.88 -0.82 18.65
N LYS A 15 0.65 -0.58 19.11
CA LYS A 15 -0.46 -1.55 19.00
C LYS A 15 -0.82 -1.82 17.54
N VAL A 16 -0.78 -0.79 16.69
CA VAL A 16 -1.08 -0.92 15.25
C VAL A 16 -0.03 -1.80 14.57
N LEU A 17 1.25 -1.59 14.87
CA LEU A 17 2.32 -2.40 14.31
C LEU A 17 2.21 -3.87 14.75
N LEU A 18 1.91 -4.14 16.03
CA LEU A 18 1.65 -5.49 16.50
C LEU A 18 0.48 -6.13 15.75
N ALA A 19 -0.62 -5.40 15.55
CA ALA A 19 -1.78 -5.89 14.81
C ALA A 19 -1.42 -6.27 13.36
N LEU A 20 -0.64 -5.43 12.67
CA LEU A 20 -0.15 -5.71 11.31
C LEU A 20 0.73 -6.96 11.24
N LEU A 21 1.61 -7.17 12.22
CA LEU A 21 2.46 -8.37 12.27
C LEU A 21 1.64 -9.64 12.52
N LEU A 22 0.63 -9.58 13.39
CA LEU A 22 -0.29 -10.70 13.61
C LEU A 22 -1.13 -11.00 12.36
N MET A 23 -1.60 -9.96 11.66
CA MET A 23 -2.29 -10.11 10.38
C MET A 23 -1.40 -10.79 9.34
N ARG A 24 -0.12 -10.40 9.24
CA ARG A 24 0.85 -11.06 8.35
C ARG A 24 0.99 -12.55 8.66
N ILE A 25 1.07 -12.92 9.94
CA ILE A 25 1.17 -14.34 10.36
C ILE A 25 -0.11 -15.09 9.98
N LEU A 26 -1.28 -14.48 10.17
CA LEU A 26 -2.58 -15.05 9.82
C LEU A 26 -2.69 -15.32 8.31
N LEU A 27 -2.36 -14.33 7.49
CA LEU A 27 -2.38 -14.45 6.03
C LEU A 27 -1.40 -15.52 5.54
N LYS A 28 -0.21 -15.61 6.13
CA LYS A 28 0.78 -16.66 5.80
C LYS A 28 0.28 -18.08 6.14
N GLY A 29 -0.57 -18.21 7.16
CA GLY A 29 -1.16 -19.50 7.56
C GLY A 29 -2.34 -19.94 6.71
N THR A 30 -2.88 -19.07 5.85
CA THR A 30 -4.04 -19.35 5.01
C THR A 30 -3.57 -19.80 3.64
N THR A 31 -3.85 -21.06 3.26
CA THR A 31 -3.39 -21.64 1.98
C THR A 31 -4.24 -21.29 0.77
N ASP A 32 -5.42 -20.71 0.98
CA ASP A 32 -6.41 -20.43 -0.08
C ASP A 32 -6.24 -19.02 -0.70
N GLU A 33 -5.37 -18.19 -0.12
CA GLU A 33 -5.13 -16.80 -0.54
C GLU A 33 -3.75 -16.65 -1.20
N PRO A 34 -3.59 -15.75 -2.18
CA PRO A 34 -2.30 -15.47 -2.78
C PRO A 34 -1.34 -14.84 -1.75
N SER A 35 -0.04 -15.05 -1.96
CA SER A 35 0.98 -14.54 -1.06
C SER A 35 1.19 -13.03 -1.25
N TYR A 36 0.64 -12.21 -0.34
CA TYR A 36 0.83 -10.75 -0.29
C TYR A 36 2.15 -10.29 0.37
N GLN A 37 3.19 -11.14 0.37
CA GLN A 37 4.43 -10.83 1.10
C GLN A 37 5.16 -9.60 0.54
N LEU A 38 5.15 -9.41 -0.78
CA LEU A 38 5.82 -8.29 -1.43
C LEU A 38 5.15 -6.95 -1.08
N GLU A 39 3.81 -6.94 -1.10
CA GLU A 39 3.00 -5.78 -0.73
C GLU A 39 3.19 -5.43 0.75
N ILE A 40 3.20 -6.42 1.64
CA ILE A 40 3.41 -6.22 3.08
C ILE A 40 4.84 -5.73 3.39
N ASP A 41 5.86 -6.29 2.73
CA ASP A 41 7.24 -5.82 2.91
C ASP A 41 7.42 -4.38 2.39
N HIS A 42 6.76 -4.02 1.28
CA HIS A 42 6.70 -2.65 0.77
C HIS A 42 6.00 -1.70 1.76
N LEU A 43 4.85 -2.11 2.33
CA LEU A 43 4.09 -1.34 3.32
C LEU A 43 4.91 -1.04 4.59
N LEU A 44 5.71 -2.00 5.06
CA LEU A 44 6.55 -1.86 6.25
C LEU A 44 7.83 -1.05 6.02
N GLY A 45 7.95 -0.36 4.88
CA GLY A 45 9.07 0.53 4.60
C GLY A 45 10.37 -0.20 4.28
N ARG A 46 10.34 -1.52 4.02
CA ARG A 46 11.50 -2.28 3.53
C ARG A 46 11.76 -2.00 2.03
N SER A 47 11.09 -1.00 1.47
CA SER A 47 11.19 -0.58 0.06
C SER A 47 12.58 -0.13 -0.38
N GLU A 48 13.52 0.10 0.54
CA GLU A 48 14.93 0.33 0.22
C GLU A 48 15.53 -0.84 -0.59
N MET A 49 14.99 -2.06 -0.47
CA MET A 49 15.39 -3.20 -1.31
C MET A 49 15.05 -3.05 -2.80
N PHE A 50 14.08 -2.19 -3.15
CA PHE A 50 13.68 -1.97 -4.54
C PHE A 50 14.40 -0.77 -5.19
N ALA A 51 15.15 0.03 -4.42
CA ALA A 51 15.83 1.24 -4.89
C ALA A 51 16.83 0.99 -6.03
N PHE A 52 17.26 -0.26 -6.26
CA PHE A 52 18.29 -0.60 -7.25
C PHE A 52 17.79 -0.89 -8.67
N GLN A 53 16.47 -0.93 -8.93
CA GLN A 53 15.97 -1.22 -10.28
C GLN A 53 15.43 0.04 -10.98
N LYS A 54 16.14 0.38 -12.07
CA LYS A 54 16.02 1.54 -12.97
C LYS A 54 14.56 1.91 -13.27
N GLY A 55 14.20 3.17 -13.00
CA GLY A 55 12.85 3.71 -13.16
C GLY A 55 12.37 3.69 -14.62
N SER A 56 11.14 3.21 -14.80
CA SER A 56 10.31 3.52 -15.96
C SER A 56 9.80 4.96 -15.81
N ASP A 57 9.84 5.74 -16.90
CA ASP A 57 9.30 7.10 -16.97
C ASP A 57 7.80 7.11 -16.62
N SER A 58 7.48 7.30 -15.34
CA SER A 58 6.14 7.67 -14.91
C SER A 58 5.92 9.13 -15.28
N GLY A 59 5.13 9.39 -16.32
CA GLY A 59 4.78 10.74 -16.73
C GLY A 59 4.27 11.59 -15.56
N SER A 60 4.56 12.88 -15.59
CA SER A 60 4.13 13.85 -14.59
C SER A 60 2.61 13.81 -14.42
N VAL A 61 2.13 13.17 -13.35
CA VAL A 61 0.73 13.26 -12.94
C VAL A 61 0.52 14.63 -12.31
N HIS A 62 -0.30 15.47 -12.95
CA HIS A 62 -0.67 16.78 -12.40
C HIS A 62 -1.41 16.62 -11.06
N GLY A 63 -1.02 17.40 -10.05
CA GLY A 63 -1.67 17.44 -8.73
C GLY A 63 -0.97 16.67 -7.60
N LEU A 64 0.10 15.93 -7.88
CA LEU A 64 0.87 15.22 -6.84
C LEU A 64 2.17 15.95 -6.47
N THR A 65 2.51 15.90 -5.18
CA THR A 65 3.81 16.37 -4.68
C THR A 65 4.96 15.45 -5.13
N ALA A 66 6.19 15.96 -5.13
CA ALA A 66 7.37 15.18 -5.50
C ALA A 66 7.54 13.91 -4.64
N GLN A 67 7.18 13.97 -3.35
CA GLN A 67 7.22 12.81 -2.47
C GLN A 67 6.16 11.76 -2.85
N GLN A 68 4.93 12.19 -3.16
CA GLN A 68 3.87 11.29 -3.61
C GLN A 68 4.22 10.63 -4.95
N MET A 69 4.85 11.38 -5.86
CA MET A 69 5.31 10.85 -7.15
C MET A 69 6.42 9.79 -6.98
N SER A 70 7.36 10.02 -6.07
CA SER A 70 8.39 9.03 -5.70
C SER A 70 7.77 7.75 -5.12
N ALA A 71 6.82 7.90 -4.19
CA ALA A 71 6.10 6.76 -3.61
C ALA A 71 5.29 5.99 -4.68
N LEU A 72 4.66 6.69 -5.62
CA LEU A 72 3.93 6.08 -6.74
C LEU A 72 4.86 5.29 -7.67
N SER A 73 6.06 5.81 -7.93
CA SER A 73 7.10 5.13 -8.71
C SER A 73 7.65 3.89 -8.00
N GLN A 74 7.75 3.91 -6.67
CA GLN A 74 8.08 2.70 -5.90
C GLN A 74 6.94 1.68 -5.95
N LEU A 75 5.69 2.14 -5.83
CA LEU A 75 4.49 1.30 -5.85
C LEU A 75 4.31 0.58 -7.19
N SER A 76 4.62 1.25 -8.32
CA SER A 76 4.50 0.66 -9.67
C SER A 76 5.41 -0.54 -9.93
N ARG A 77 6.37 -0.80 -9.04
CA ARG A 77 7.24 -1.99 -9.11
C ARG A 77 6.54 -3.26 -8.68
N LEU A 78 5.42 -3.16 -7.95
CA LEU A 78 4.64 -4.33 -7.54
C LEU A 78 3.81 -4.86 -8.72
N PRO A 79 3.69 -6.18 -8.90
CA PRO A 79 2.97 -6.78 -10.02
C PRO A 79 1.54 -6.27 -10.19
N ASN A 80 0.81 -6.12 -9.07
CA ASN A 80 -0.59 -5.67 -9.05
C ASN A 80 -0.73 -4.15 -9.29
N PHE A 81 0.37 -3.40 -9.23
CA PHE A 81 0.38 -1.94 -9.31
C PHE A 81 1.18 -1.42 -10.53
N ASN A 82 1.58 -2.27 -11.47
CA ASN A 82 2.40 -1.87 -12.63
C ASN A 82 1.81 -0.68 -13.41
N ASP A 83 0.49 -0.70 -13.66
CA ASP A 83 -0.21 0.37 -14.38
C ASP A 83 -0.78 1.48 -13.46
N VAL A 84 -0.38 1.53 -12.17
CA VAL A 84 -0.93 2.49 -11.21
C VAL A 84 -0.71 3.94 -11.64
N ALA A 85 0.45 4.26 -12.22
CA ALA A 85 0.76 5.60 -12.69
C ALA A 85 -0.16 6.05 -13.82
N LYS A 86 -0.52 5.14 -14.74
CA LYS A 86 -1.47 5.43 -15.82
C LYS A 86 -2.88 5.61 -15.28
N LYS A 87 -3.32 4.73 -14.37
CA LYS A 87 -4.65 4.79 -13.75
C LYS A 87 -4.85 6.08 -12.94
N VAL A 88 -3.83 6.50 -12.21
CA VAL A 88 -3.83 7.75 -11.46
C VAL A 88 -3.85 8.95 -12.40
N ALA A 89 -3.09 8.92 -13.50
CA ALA A 89 -3.14 9.98 -14.52
C ALA A 89 -4.49 10.08 -15.25
N SER A 90 -5.18 8.96 -15.45
CA SER A 90 -6.48 8.92 -16.15
C SER A 90 -7.69 9.16 -15.24
N SER A 91 -7.53 9.05 -13.92
CA SER A 91 -8.64 9.11 -12.96
C SER A 91 -8.73 10.49 -12.31
N GLU A 92 -9.73 11.27 -12.72
CA GLU A 92 -10.05 12.55 -12.05
C GLU A 92 -10.49 12.36 -10.59
N GLN A 93 -11.12 11.22 -10.28
CA GLN A 93 -11.57 10.86 -8.93
C GLN A 93 -10.39 10.72 -7.96
N PHE A 94 -9.23 10.25 -8.44
CA PHE A 94 -8.05 10.13 -7.61
C PHE A 94 -7.53 11.50 -7.15
N GLY A 95 -7.56 12.51 -8.01
CA GLY A 95 -7.18 13.87 -7.65
C GLY A 95 -8.08 14.46 -6.56
N ALA A 96 -9.39 14.23 -6.66
CA ALA A 96 -10.35 14.64 -5.62
C ALA A 96 -10.12 13.88 -4.31
N TRP A 97 -9.84 12.57 -4.38
CA TRP A 97 -9.54 11.72 -3.23
C TRP A 97 -8.33 12.20 -2.41
N VAL A 98 -7.27 12.62 -3.09
CA VAL A 98 -6.06 13.15 -2.42
C VAL A 98 -6.35 14.42 -1.60
N LEU A 99 -7.41 15.16 -1.94
CA LEU A 99 -7.80 16.40 -1.27
C LEU A 99 -8.85 16.20 -0.16
N LEU A 100 -9.34 14.99 0.06
CA LEU A 100 -10.31 14.70 1.12
C LEU A 100 -9.66 14.77 2.51
N ASP A 101 -10.44 15.21 3.50
CA ASP A 101 -10.00 15.23 4.90
C ASP A 101 -9.91 13.81 5.51
N ASN A 102 -10.70 12.85 4.99
CA ASN A 102 -10.78 11.46 5.46
C ASN A 102 -10.66 10.49 4.28
N PRO A 103 -9.52 10.43 3.58
CA PRO A 103 -9.34 9.62 2.38
C PRO A 103 -9.47 8.10 2.65
N GLU A 104 -9.33 7.65 3.90
CA GLU A 104 -9.50 6.25 4.29
C GLU A 104 -10.93 5.73 4.15
N LEU A 105 -11.93 6.61 4.03
CA LEU A 105 -13.34 6.23 3.92
C LEU A 105 -13.78 5.88 2.49
N ASP A 106 -13.07 6.37 1.47
CA ASP A 106 -13.46 6.20 0.06
C ASP A 106 -12.22 5.99 -0.82
N VAL A 107 -11.55 4.83 -0.65
CA VAL A 107 -10.29 4.54 -1.35
C VAL A 107 -10.56 4.08 -2.79
N PRO A 108 -10.09 4.81 -3.82
CA PRO A 108 -10.30 4.42 -5.21
C PRO A 108 -9.46 3.19 -5.57
N VAL A 109 -10.07 2.28 -6.36
CA VAL A 109 -9.40 1.06 -6.81
C VAL A 109 -8.44 1.36 -7.96
N ILE A 110 -7.13 1.35 -7.65
CA ILE A 110 -6.06 1.67 -8.61
C ILE A 110 -5.15 0.47 -8.95
N TRP A 111 -5.36 -0.69 -8.34
CA TRP A 111 -4.62 -1.92 -8.62
C TRP A 111 -5.33 -2.79 -9.67
N ALA A 112 -4.60 -3.74 -10.26
CA ALA A 112 -5.17 -4.82 -11.05
C ALA A 112 -5.40 -6.02 -10.12
N GLY A 113 -6.63 -6.52 -10.03
CA GLY A 113 -6.94 -7.69 -9.21
C GLY A 113 -8.37 -7.77 -8.67
N ASP A 114 -9.15 -6.69 -8.74
CA ASP A 114 -10.46 -6.65 -8.09
C ASP A 114 -11.60 -7.13 -9.00
N ASN A 115 -11.51 -8.40 -9.43
CA ASN A 115 -12.61 -9.06 -10.15
C ASN A 115 -13.54 -9.84 -9.21
N LYS A 116 -13.41 -9.67 -7.87
CA LYS A 116 -14.26 -10.32 -6.87
C LYS A 116 -14.29 -9.54 -5.54
N LEU A 117 -15.14 -8.52 -5.47
CA LEU A 117 -15.83 -8.14 -4.23
C LEU A 117 -17.30 -7.92 -4.56
#